data_AF-A0A966Q0R6-F1
#
_entry.id   AF-A0A966Q0R6-F1
#
_cell.length_a   1.000
_cell.length_b   1.000
_cell.length_c   1.000
_cell.angle_alpha   90.00
_cell.angle_beta   90.00
_cell.angle_gamma   90.00
#
_symmetry.space_group_name_H-M   'P 1'
#
loop_
_entity.id
_entity.type
_entity.pdbx_description
1 polymer ?
#
loop_
_entity_poly.entity_id
_entity_poly.type
_entity_poly.pdbx_seq_one_letter_code
_entity_poly.pdbx_strand_id
1 'polypeptide(L)'
;MSMFSLYIPPTEESKIENSIRGKKSELTGFNGPESKLKKYPQGSKEYNAAAKQAQKLRAKIAELEAKLAQSKVGKVEQARQRAIDSGNTDEANRLSEQLTGLYQTINNPKDPKISGPQFVEGDELGNVIRQLGLRVDTDDNGKSVLRAGMEGYANSGSEHFMWGTKGGFKSKLPGFNNTIQNTKVEVGATFNDIEKKILQNANSKPGGMQALFDRLYKSGLIKKQTYDTKAIETSDFTTGLMYALREYSKKVTRDYEVSGVKDPITFDDYLDKQFTLAGPKVEYSSVTTTRDTAASDLDRFFMQYLGTGASKEQHDEYYKQLRALEKKAIKTYTTTESSQNVAGEFIDDLDRAELMRKVAGKALNGSDIDTIIKGGAGAAQDVNAVISNARKYGVKLTNKDALSYVANELNAGQSDMKRVNAKILAVAKSTYNNLADTLSDEVSLRDLSSNYIYNMAEVLELNPQDIDALDPTIQTALKNNGNKGTMNLTEFDRMLRNDPRWAKTKNAREEASKYAYEVLKDFGLMA
;
A
#
# COMPACT_ATOMS: atom_id res chain seq x y z
N MET A 1 -10.95 -76.45 -7.85
CA MET A 1 -9.88 -75.44 -7.71
C MET A 1 -10.40 -74.32 -6.81
N SER A 2 -10.04 -74.36 -5.53
CA SER A 2 -10.46 -73.33 -4.55
C SER A 2 -9.44 -72.19 -4.59
N MET A 3 -9.88 -70.98 -4.94
CA MET A 3 -9.04 -69.78 -4.92
C MET A 3 -8.70 -69.42 -3.47
N PHE A 4 -7.44 -69.66 -3.07
CA PHE A 4 -6.87 -69.06 -1.87
C PHE A 4 -6.72 -67.55 -2.12
N SER A 5 -7.62 -66.75 -1.56
CA SER A 5 -7.43 -65.31 -1.43
C SER A 5 -6.26 -65.07 -0.49
N LEU A 6 -5.12 -64.62 -1.02
CA LEU A 6 -3.96 -64.24 -0.21
C LEU A 6 -4.34 -63.04 0.66
N TYR A 7 -4.53 -63.29 1.95
CA TYR A 7 -4.64 -62.23 2.96
C TYR A 7 -3.28 -61.52 3.09
N ILE A 8 -3.18 -60.31 2.54
CA ILE A 8 -2.03 -59.44 2.78
C ILE A 8 -2.33 -58.67 4.08
N PRO A 9 -1.54 -58.85 5.15
CA PRO A 9 -1.76 -58.11 6.39
C PRO A 9 -1.58 -56.60 6.16
N PRO A 10 -2.38 -55.74 6.81
CA PRO A 10 -2.31 -54.30 6.62
C PRO A 10 -0.97 -53.74 7.07
N THR A 11 -0.39 -52.85 6.25
CA THR A 11 0.84 -52.12 6.57
C THR A 11 0.63 -51.21 7.79
N GLU A 12 1.72 -50.85 8.49
CA GLU A 12 1.66 -49.90 9.61
C GLU A 12 1.03 -48.55 9.19
N GLU A 13 1.30 -48.08 7.97
CA GLU A 13 0.63 -46.91 7.37
C GLU A 13 -0.88 -47.09 7.26
N SER A 14 -1.34 -48.25 6.77
CA SER A 14 -2.76 -48.55 6.65
C SER A 14 -3.45 -48.63 8.01
N LYS A 15 -2.77 -49.14 9.05
CA LYS A 15 -3.29 -49.15 10.43
C LYS A 15 -3.44 -47.73 10.99
N ILE A 16 -2.45 -46.85 10.76
CA ILE A 16 -2.52 -45.44 11.18
C ILE A 16 -3.64 -44.71 10.43
N GLU A 17 -3.76 -44.91 9.12
CA GLU A 17 -4.83 -44.30 8.29
C GLU A 17 -6.23 -44.74 8.72
N ASN A 18 -6.42 -46.02 9.05
CA ASN A 18 -7.69 -46.54 9.58
C ASN A 18 -8.00 -45.95 10.96
N SER A 19 -7.01 -45.79 11.83
CA SER A 19 -7.18 -45.14 13.13
C SER A 19 -7.54 -43.66 13.00
N ILE A 20 -6.90 -42.95 12.07
CA ILE A 20 -7.25 -41.56 11.72
C ILE A 20 -8.71 -41.49 11.27
N ARG A 21 -9.13 -42.35 10.33
CA ARG A 21 -10.49 -42.41 9.80
C ARG A 21 -11.54 -42.66 10.88
N GLY A 22 -11.28 -43.61 11.79
CA GLY A 22 -12.17 -43.92 12.91
C GLY A 22 -12.36 -42.73 13.85
N LYS A 23 -11.27 -42.06 14.24
CA LYS A 23 -11.35 -40.87 15.13
C LYS A 23 -11.98 -39.66 14.46
N LYS A 24 -11.76 -39.51 13.17
CA LYS A 24 -12.43 -38.52 12.31
C LYS A 24 -13.95 -38.75 12.31
N SER A 25 -14.39 -39.98 12.08
CA SER A 25 -15.80 -40.36 12.20
C SER A 25 -16.39 -40.17 13.61
N GLU A 26 -15.59 -40.29 14.66
CA GLU A 26 -16.03 -39.97 16.03
C GLU A 26 -16.22 -38.45 16.22
N LEU A 27 -15.35 -37.64 15.61
CA LEU A 27 -15.39 -36.18 15.67
C LEU A 27 -16.61 -35.58 14.95
N THR A 28 -17.09 -36.20 13.87
CA THR A 28 -18.30 -35.71 13.15
C THR A 28 -19.55 -35.75 14.02
N GLY A 29 -19.64 -36.67 14.98
CA GLY A 29 -20.71 -36.73 15.98
C GLY A 29 -20.77 -35.50 16.92
N PHE A 30 -19.74 -34.66 16.92
CA PHE A 30 -19.71 -33.39 17.65
C PHE A 30 -20.08 -32.17 16.81
N ASN A 31 -20.03 -32.25 15.47
CA ASN A 31 -20.17 -31.08 14.58
C ASN A 31 -21.37 -31.15 13.60
N GLY A 32 -22.15 -32.24 13.60
CA GLY A 32 -23.34 -32.40 12.75
C GLY A 32 -24.63 -31.69 13.24
N PRO A 33 -25.70 -31.69 12.44
CA PRO A 33 -27.01 -31.12 12.82
C PRO A 33 -27.64 -31.78 14.05
N GLU A 34 -27.32 -33.06 14.34
CA GLU A 34 -27.73 -33.78 15.56
C GLU A 34 -26.63 -33.84 16.64
N SER A 35 -25.64 -32.95 16.57
CA SER A 35 -24.44 -33.02 17.41
C SER A 35 -24.71 -32.87 18.90
N LYS A 36 -23.85 -33.52 19.70
CA LYS A 36 -23.80 -33.35 21.16
C LYS A 36 -23.66 -31.88 21.59
N LEU A 37 -23.02 -31.03 20.78
CA LEU A 37 -22.83 -29.60 21.09
C LEU A 37 -24.10 -28.76 20.92
N LYS A 38 -24.99 -29.10 19.98
CA LYS A 38 -26.28 -28.39 19.80
C LYS A 38 -27.35 -28.78 20.82
N LYS A 39 -27.16 -29.89 21.54
CA LYS A 39 -28.08 -30.36 22.59
C LYS A 39 -28.01 -29.54 23.88
N TYR A 40 -26.99 -28.69 24.02
CA TYR A 40 -26.76 -27.92 25.23
C TYR A 40 -26.65 -26.43 24.92
N PRO A 41 -27.21 -25.54 25.76
CA PRO A 41 -27.00 -24.11 25.64
C PRO A 41 -25.51 -23.75 25.68
N GLN A 42 -25.10 -22.80 24.85
CA GLN A 42 -23.73 -22.32 24.82
C GLN A 42 -23.31 -21.79 26.20
N GLY A 43 -22.12 -22.20 26.67
CA GLY A 43 -21.61 -21.84 28.00
C GLY A 43 -22.07 -22.74 29.15
N SER A 44 -22.99 -23.68 28.91
CA SER A 44 -23.35 -24.69 29.91
C SER A 44 -22.19 -25.64 30.23
N LYS A 45 -22.25 -26.28 31.39
CA LYS A 45 -21.24 -27.25 31.84
C LYS A 45 -21.11 -28.42 30.86
N GLU A 46 -22.23 -28.86 30.31
CA GLU A 46 -22.35 -29.96 29.36
C GLU A 46 -21.80 -29.58 27.98
N TYR A 47 -22.07 -28.35 27.52
CA TYR A 47 -21.46 -27.78 26.31
C TYR A 47 -19.93 -27.74 26.44
N ASN A 48 -19.42 -27.19 27.54
CA ASN A 48 -17.98 -27.08 27.79
C ASN A 48 -17.30 -28.46 27.91
N ALA A 49 -17.97 -29.44 28.51
CA ALA A 49 -17.49 -30.81 28.57
C ALA A 49 -17.41 -31.48 27.19
N ALA A 50 -18.43 -31.30 26.36
CA ALA A 50 -18.45 -31.81 24.98
C ALA A 50 -17.40 -31.12 24.11
N ALA A 51 -17.19 -29.81 24.26
CA ALA A 51 -16.15 -29.06 23.56
C ALA A 51 -14.75 -29.57 23.93
N LYS A 52 -14.51 -29.83 25.22
CA LYS A 52 -13.25 -30.41 25.72
C LYS A 52 -13.01 -31.83 25.18
N GLN A 53 -14.05 -32.62 24.97
CA GLN A 53 -13.94 -33.95 24.34
C GLN A 53 -13.56 -33.84 22.85
N ALA A 54 -14.22 -32.93 22.11
CA ALA A 54 -13.87 -32.66 20.72
C ALA A 54 -12.42 -32.17 20.57
N GLN A 55 -11.96 -31.31 21.47
CA GLN A 55 -10.57 -30.84 21.51
C GLN A 55 -9.58 -31.99 21.72
N LYS A 56 -9.87 -32.92 22.64
CA LYS A 56 -9.05 -34.13 22.87
C LYS A 56 -9.00 -35.05 21.65
N LEU A 57 -10.10 -35.17 20.91
CA LEU A 57 -10.15 -35.96 19.67
C LEU A 57 -9.31 -35.33 18.56
N ARG A 58 -9.38 -34.00 18.39
CA ARG A 58 -8.56 -33.26 17.44
C ARG A 58 -7.06 -33.44 17.71
N ALA A 59 -6.65 -33.35 18.98
CA ALA A 59 -5.25 -33.58 19.37
C ALA A 59 -4.76 -35.00 19.01
N LYS A 60 -5.59 -36.02 19.23
CA LYS A 60 -5.26 -37.41 18.87
C LYS A 60 -5.18 -37.64 17.36
N ILE A 61 -6.02 -36.95 16.57
CA ILE A 61 -5.97 -37.03 15.10
C ILE A 61 -4.65 -36.42 14.59
N ALA A 62 -4.31 -35.24 15.10
CA ALA A 62 -3.05 -34.56 14.84
C ALA A 62 -1.81 -35.43 15.11
N GLU A 63 -1.77 -36.09 16.27
CA GLU A 63 -0.68 -37.01 16.63
C GLU A 63 -0.55 -38.19 15.65
N LEU A 64 -1.68 -38.73 15.17
CA LEU A 64 -1.67 -39.83 14.21
C LEU A 64 -1.25 -39.37 12.81
N GLU A 65 -1.65 -38.17 12.40
CA GLU A 65 -1.25 -37.58 11.12
C GLU A 65 0.24 -37.24 11.07
N ALA A 66 0.80 -36.75 12.17
CA ALA A 66 2.25 -36.57 12.31
C ALA A 66 3.01 -37.91 12.20
N LYS A 67 2.50 -38.97 12.85
CA LYS A 67 3.09 -40.33 12.73
C LYS A 67 3.01 -40.87 11.30
N LEU A 68 1.89 -40.65 10.60
CA LEU A 68 1.73 -41.04 9.20
C LEU A 68 2.65 -40.23 8.27
N ALA A 69 2.84 -38.94 8.56
CA ALA A 69 3.78 -38.12 7.79
C ALA A 69 5.22 -38.61 7.98
N GLN A 70 5.60 -38.90 9.23
CA GLN A 70 6.93 -39.42 9.57
C GLN A 70 7.24 -40.75 8.88
N SER A 71 6.25 -41.65 8.74
CA SER A 71 6.45 -42.91 8.02
C SER A 71 6.64 -42.72 6.51
N LYS A 72 6.14 -41.61 5.94
CA LYS A 72 6.21 -41.30 4.51
C LYS A 72 7.49 -40.57 4.11
N VAL A 73 8.13 -39.81 5.01
CA VAL A 73 9.34 -39.00 4.73
C VAL A 73 10.43 -39.80 4.01
N GLY A 74 10.87 -40.93 4.60
CA GLY A 74 11.99 -41.69 4.03
C GLY A 74 11.72 -42.23 2.63
N LYS A 75 10.46 -42.60 2.30
CA LYS A 75 10.08 -43.05 0.96
C LYS A 75 10.12 -41.90 -0.06
N VAL A 76 9.65 -40.72 0.35
CA VAL A 76 9.62 -39.52 -0.52
C VAL A 76 11.03 -38.96 -0.72
N GLU A 77 11.91 -39.00 0.29
CA GLU A 77 13.33 -38.64 0.15
C GLU A 77 14.05 -39.56 -0.84
N GLN A 78 13.84 -40.87 -0.74
CA GLN A 78 14.42 -41.83 -1.67
C GLN A 78 13.90 -41.62 -3.10
N ALA A 79 12.59 -41.35 -3.27
CA ALA A 79 12.01 -41.04 -4.56
C ALA A 79 12.59 -39.73 -5.15
N ARG A 80 12.76 -38.70 -4.32
CA ARG A 80 13.36 -37.42 -4.72
C ARG A 80 14.80 -37.61 -5.17
N GLN A 81 15.60 -38.37 -4.43
CA GLN A 81 16.98 -38.63 -4.80
C GLN A 81 17.07 -39.37 -6.13
N ARG A 82 16.21 -40.38 -6.37
CA ARG A 82 16.15 -41.06 -7.68
C ARG A 82 15.77 -40.13 -8.82
N ALA A 83 14.85 -39.18 -8.59
CA ALA A 83 14.46 -38.19 -9.59
C ALA A 83 15.61 -37.21 -9.91
N ILE A 84 16.39 -36.82 -8.90
CA ILE A 84 17.62 -36.03 -9.07
C ILE A 84 18.66 -36.82 -9.86
N ASP A 85 18.91 -38.07 -9.48
CA ASP A 85 19.89 -38.94 -10.13
C ASP A 85 19.51 -39.24 -11.61
N SER A 86 18.21 -39.23 -11.93
CA SER A 86 17.71 -39.41 -13.30
C SER A 86 17.59 -38.10 -14.10
N GLY A 87 17.94 -36.95 -13.52
CA GLY A 87 17.81 -35.63 -14.18
C GLY A 87 16.37 -35.15 -14.39
N ASN A 88 15.38 -35.73 -13.71
CA ASN A 88 13.98 -35.33 -13.80
C ASN A 88 13.69 -34.22 -12.77
N THR A 89 13.95 -32.99 -13.18
CA THR A 89 13.87 -31.79 -12.33
C THR A 89 12.44 -31.45 -11.89
N ASP A 90 11.44 -31.68 -12.74
CA ASP A 90 10.03 -31.42 -12.39
C ASP A 90 9.54 -32.36 -11.29
N GLU A 91 9.87 -33.64 -11.38
CA GLU A 91 9.51 -34.63 -10.36
C GLU A 91 10.31 -34.39 -9.06
N ALA A 92 11.58 -33.99 -9.15
CA ALA A 92 12.38 -33.62 -7.98
C ALA A 92 11.79 -32.41 -7.24
N ASN A 93 11.29 -31.40 -7.96
CA ASN A 93 10.63 -30.22 -7.39
C ASN A 93 9.30 -30.61 -6.72
N ARG A 94 8.46 -31.40 -7.40
CA ARG A 94 7.18 -31.90 -6.85
C ARG A 94 7.39 -32.71 -5.56
N LEU A 95 8.42 -33.57 -5.53
CA LEU A 95 8.76 -34.35 -4.34
C LEU A 95 9.39 -33.49 -3.23
N SER A 96 10.07 -32.40 -3.57
CA SER A 96 10.59 -31.42 -2.61
C SER A 96 9.45 -30.62 -1.93
N GLU A 97 8.42 -30.25 -2.68
CA GLU A 97 7.20 -29.65 -2.14
C GLU A 97 6.46 -30.65 -1.24
N GLN A 98 6.36 -31.90 -1.67
CA GLN A 98 5.76 -32.98 -0.87
C GLN A 98 6.51 -33.20 0.45
N LEU A 99 7.85 -33.18 0.45
CA LEU A 99 8.66 -33.25 1.68
C LEU A 99 8.43 -32.07 2.60
N THR A 100 8.33 -30.86 2.04
CA THR A 100 8.05 -29.65 2.80
C THR A 100 6.71 -29.78 3.54
N GLY A 101 5.67 -30.29 2.88
CA GLY A 101 4.37 -30.55 3.51
C GLY A 101 4.42 -31.63 4.60
N LEU A 102 5.21 -32.69 4.41
CA LEU A 102 5.41 -33.72 5.43
C LEU A 102 6.14 -33.18 6.67
N TYR A 103 7.21 -32.41 6.48
CA TYR A 103 7.97 -31.80 7.57
C TYR A 103 7.16 -30.76 8.34
N GLN A 104 6.31 -29.98 7.67
CA GLN A 104 5.34 -29.11 8.33
C GLN A 104 4.36 -29.91 9.22
N THR A 105 3.90 -31.07 8.71
CA THR A 105 2.99 -31.95 9.46
C THR A 105 3.64 -32.55 10.71
N ILE A 106 4.93 -32.86 10.63
CA ILE A 106 5.71 -33.44 11.74
C ILE A 106 6.06 -32.37 12.79
N ASN A 107 6.49 -31.19 12.34
CA ASN A 107 7.03 -30.15 13.22
C ASN A 107 5.93 -29.33 13.91
N ASN A 108 4.75 -29.23 13.29
CA ASN A 108 3.59 -28.56 13.87
C ASN A 108 2.38 -29.50 13.97
N PRO A 109 2.42 -30.56 14.79
CA PRO A 109 1.32 -31.52 14.90
C PRO A 109 0.04 -30.85 15.41
N LYS A 110 0.16 -29.73 16.16
CA LYS A 110 -0.97 -28.94 16.66
C LYS A 110 -1.45 -27.87 15.67
N ASP A 111 -0.86 -27.77 14.46
CA ASP A 111 -1.35 -26.86 13.42
C ASP A 111 -2.79 -27.26 13.06
N PRO A 112 -3.76 -26.34 13.17
CA PRO A 112 -5.14 -26.63 12.79
C PRO A 112 -5.32 -26.88 11.29
N LYS A 113 -4.28 -26.72 10.45
CA LYS A 113 -4.25 -27.22 9.06
C LYS A 113 -4.31 -28.75 8.99
N ILE A 114 -3.84 -29.45 10.03
CA ILE A 114 -3.77 -30.92 10.10
C ILE A 114 -5.00 -31.45 10.86
N SER A 115 -5.39 -30.80 11.96
CA SER A 115 -6.50 -31.23 12.83
C SER A 115 -7.82 -30.45 12.69
N GLY A 116 -8.04 -29.80 11.55
CA GLY A 116 -9.26 -29.03 11.27
C GLY A 116 -10.56 -29.87 11.36
N PRO A 117 -11.73 -29.24 11.62
CA PRO A 117 -13.03 -29.90 11.54
C PRO A 117 -13.20 -30.48 10.13
N GLN A 118 -13.61 -31.74 10.04
CA GLN A 118 -13.57 -32.49 8.81
C GLN A 118 -14.33 -31.82 7.65
N PHE A 119 -13.56 -31.58 6.60
CA PHE A 119 -13.92 -31.28 5.22
C PHE A 119 -15.09 -32.13 4.73
N VAL A 120 -16.13 -31.47 4.22
CA VAL A 120 -17.11 -32.07 3.32
C VAL A 120 -16.72 -31.62 1.92
N GLU A 121 -16.53 -32.57 1.00
CA GLU A 121 -16.39 -32.30 -0.43
C GLU A 121 -17.58 -31.41 -0.88
N GLY A 122 -17.30 -30.21 -1.43
CA GLY A 122 -18.33 -29.22 -1.79
C GLY A 122 -18.53 -28.01 -0.85
N ASP A 123 -17.73 -27.84 0.22
CA ASP A 123 -17.80 -26.67 1.11
C ASP A 123 -16.98 -25.47 0.59
N GLU A 124 -17.59 -24.65 -0.27
CA GLU A 124 -16.96 -23.50 -0.92
C GLU A 124 -16.44 -22.43 0.07
N LEU A 125 -17.22 -22.08 1.10
CA LEU A 125 -16.84 -21.06 2.08
C LEU A 125 -15.62 -21.49 2.90
N GLY A 126 -15.61 -22.75 3.34
CA GLY A 126 -14.48 -23.33 4.04
C GLY A 126 -13.19 -23.34 3.23
N ASN A 127 -13.28 -23.56 1.91
CA ASN A 127 -12.14 -23.52 1.00
C ASN A 127 -11.55 -22.11 0.91
N VAL A 128 -12.40 -21.08 0.79
CA VAL A 128 -11.97 -19.68 0.70
C VAL A 128 -11.29 -19.20 2.00
N ILE A 129 -11.90 -19.45 3.16
CA ILE A 129 -11.33 -19.09 4.48
C ILE A 129 -9.94 -19.72 4.65
N ARG A 130 -9.76 -20.98 4.21
CA ARG A 130 -8.47 -21.69 4.27
C ARG A 130 -7.44 -21.19 3.28
N GLN A 131 -7.80 -20.97 2.01
CA GLN A 131 -6.87 -20.45 0.99
C GLN A 131 -6.28 -19.10 1.38
N LEU A 132 -7.05 -18.29 2.11
CA LEU A 132 -6.63 -16.98 2.60
C LEU A 132 -6.00 -17.03 4.00
N GLY A 133 -5.92 -18.21 4.61
CA GLY A 133 -5.40 -18.41 5.96
C GLY A 133 -6.18 -17.67 7.05
N LEU A 134 -7.45 -17.30 6.83
CA LEU A 134 -8.21 -16.49 7.78
C LEU A 134 -8.54 -17.30 9.04
N ARG A 135 -8.19 -16.75 10.20
CA ARG A 135 -8.47 -17.30 11.52
C ARG A 135 -8.90 -16.20 12.47
N VAL A 136 -9.82 -16.50 13.39
CA VAL A 136 -10.18 -15.56 14.47
C VAL A 136 -9.44 -15.95 15.74
N ASP A 137 -8.36 -15.25 16.05
CA ASP A 137 -7.69 -15.39 17.34
C ASP A 137 -8.41 -14.53 18.37
N THR A 138 -8.54 -15.03 19.59
CA THR A 138 -9.04 -14.25 20.73
C THR A 138 -7.92 -14.13 21.73
N ASP A 139 -7.54 -12.90 22.08
CA ASP A 139 -6.49 -12.66 23.06
C ASP A 139 -6.95 -12.97 24.49
N ASP A 140 -6.00 -12.91 25.43
CA ASP A 140 -6.25 -13.20 26.86
C ASP A 140 -7.27 -12.25 27.51
N ASN A 141 -7.62 -11.14 26.84
CA ASN A 141 -8.63 -10.17 27.29
C ASN A 141 -10.00 -10.39 26.63
N GLY A 142 -10.18 -11.49 25.87
CA GLY A 142 -11.42 -11.79 25.18
C GLY A 142 -11.65 -10.97 23.90
N LYS A 143 -10.64 -10.22 23.43
CA LYS A 143 -10.73 -9.45 22.19
C LYS A 143 -10.36 -10.33 21.01
N SER A 144 -11.29 -10.44 20.05
CA SER A 144 -11.05 -11.23 18.85
C SER A 144 -10.51 -10.41 17.68
N VAL A 145 -9.48 -10.95 17.03
CA VAL A 145 -8.80 -10.39 15.85
C VAL A 145 -8.85 -11.40 14.71
N LEU A 146 -9.06 -10.93 13.48
CA LEU A 146 -8.98 -11.76 12.27
C LEU A 146 -7.53 -11.72 11.79
N ARG A 147 -6.85 -12.86 11.70
CA ARG A 147 -5.49 -12.98 11.15
C ARG A 147 -5.50 -13.82 9.88
N ALA A 148 -4.69 -13.43 8.89
CA ALA A 148 -4.40 -14.25 7.73
C ALA A 148 -3.07 -14.98 7.93
N GLY A 149 -3.11 -16.30 8.13
CA GLY A 149 -1.96 -17.16 8.31
C GLY A 149 -1.58 -17.89 7.04
N MET A 150 -0.79 -17.26 6.17
CA MET A 150 0.00 -17.98 5.16
C MET A 150 1.49 -17.64 5.34
N GLU A 151 2.25 -18.60 5.86
CA GLU A 151 3.71 -18.68 5.61
C GLU A 151 3.92 -18.86 4.11
N GLY A 152 4.55 -17.85 3.49
CA GLY A 152 4.61 -17.62 2.05
C GLY A 152 4.25 -16.16 1.71
N TYR A 153 3.40 -15.53 2.53
CA TYR A 153 3.09 -14.09 2.51
C TYR A 153 3.56 -13.40 3.80
N ALA A 154 4.70 -13.82 4.35
CA ALA A 154 5.31 -13.22 5.55
C ALA A 154 5.76 -11.75 5.35
N ASN A 155 5.51 -11.14 4.18
CA ASN A 155 6.00 -9.81 3.81
C ASN A 155 4.90 -8.82 3.33
N SER A 156 3.59 -9.02 3.56
CA SER A 156 2.60 -8.03 3.05
C SER A 156 1.47 -7.56 3.96
N GLY A 157 1.37 -7.96 5.23
CA GLY A 157 0.50 -7.30 6.22
C GLY A 157 -0.95 -7.01 5.79
N SER A 158 -1.51 -7.75 4.83
CA SER A 158 -2.71 -7.33 4.10
C SER A 158 -3.96 -7.76 4.87
N GLU A 159 -4.81 -6.80 5.26
CA GLU A 159 -6.12 -7.11 5.85
C GLU A 159 -7.06 -7.64 4.77
N HIS A 160 -7.55 -8.88 4.94
CA HIS A 160 -8.57 -9.46 4.08
C HIS A 160 -9.97 -9.18 4.63
N PHE A 161 -10.90 -8.81 3.74
CA PHE A 161 -12.29 -8.50 4.10
C PHE A 161 -13.25 -9.46 3.40
N MET A 162 -14.20 -10.00 4.16
CA MET A 162 -15.30 -10.84 3.66
C MET A 162 -16.57 -9.99 3.52
N TRP A 163 -17.38 -10.26 2.49
CA TRP A 163 -18.66 -9.58 2.25
C TRP A 163 -19.69 -10.55 1.65
N GLY A 164 -20.82 -10.76 2.31
CA GLY A 164 -21.87 -11.68 1.83
C GLY A 164 -23.11 -10.99 1.29
N THR A 165 -23.62 -11.42 0.13
CA THR A 165 -24.90 -10.94 -0.44
C THR A 165 -25.80 -12.07 -0.94
N LYS A 166 -27.10 -11.78 -1.08
CA LYS A 166 -28.01 -12.63 -1.85
C LYS A 166 -27.70 -12.49 -3.35
N GLY A 167 -27.25 -13.57 -3.99
CA GLY A 167 -27.28 -13.73 -5.46
C GLY A 167 -26.00 -13.48 -6.28
N GLY A 168 -24.88 -12.94 -5.79
CA GLY A 168 -23.65 -12.73 -6.60
C GLY A 168 -22.48 -13.74 -6.44
N PHE A 169 -22.17 -14.55 -7.48
CA PHE A 169 -20.80 -14.78 -8.00
C PHE A 169 -20.81 -15.60 -9.30
N LYS A 170 -20.02 -15.12 -10.28
CA LYS A 170 -19.19 -15.92 -11.19
C LYS A 170 -17.76 -15.49 -10.87
N SER A 171 -16.89 -16.41 -10.45
CA SER A 171 -15.45 -16.13 -10.39
C SER A 171 -14.88 -16.06 -11.79
N LYS A 172 -13.81 -15.28 -11.96
CA LYS A 172 -12.83 -15.45 -13.05
C LYS A 172 -11.47 -15.91 -12.48
N LEU A 173 -11.45 -16.65 -11.38
CA LEU A 173 -10.26 -17.41 -11.00
C LEU A 173 -10.24 -18.70 -11.83
N PRO A 174 -9.12 -19.07 -12.47
CA PRO A 174 -9.06 -20.27 -13.31
C PRO A 174 -9.40 -21.52 -12.49
N GLY A 175 -10.39 -22.31 -12.93
CA GLY A 175 -10.60 -23.68 -12.43
C GLY A 175 -11.88 -24.02 -11.66
N PHE A 176 -12.90 -23.14 -11.57
CA PHE A 176 -14.12 -23.44 -10.80
C PHE A 176 -15.41 -23.38 -11.64
N ASN A 177 -16.20 -24.47 -11.63
CA ASN A 177 -17.50 -24.58 -12.29
C ASN A 177 -18.57 -25.15 -11.33
N ASN A 178 -19.69 -24.42 -11.17
CA ASN A 178 -21.06 -24.75 -10.67
C ASN A 178 -21.21 -25.64 -9.39
N THR A 179 -21.96 -25.30 -8.31
CA THR A 179 -23.45 -25.24 -8.18
C THR A 179 -23.91 -24.98 -6.70
N ILE A 180 -24.69 -23.89 -6.45
CA ILE A 180 -25.78 -23.56 -5.46
C ILE A 180 -25.61 -23.73 -3.90
N GLN A 181 -25.80 -22.63 -3.12
CA GLN A 181 -26.87 -22.33 -2.10
C GLN A 181 -26.81 -20.84 -1.61
N ASN A 182 -27.83 -20.36 -0.89
CA ASN A 182 -28.48 -19.01 -0.98
C ASN A 182 -27.76 -17.73 -0.51
N THR A 183 -26.62 -17.80 0.19
CA THR A 183 -25.84 -16.59 0.54
C THR A 183 -24.43 -16.73 -0.02
N LYS A 184 -24.03 -15.77 -0.85
CA LYS A 184 -22.75 -15.82 -1.56
C LYS A 184 -21.76 -14.89 -0.87
N VAL A 185 -20.57 -15.40 -0.55
CA VAL A 185 -19.52 -14.67 0.17
C VAL A 185 -18.40 -14.30 -0.78
N GLU A 186 -18.06 -13.02 -0.79
CA GLU A 186 -16.93 -12.46 -1.51
C GLU A 186 -15.77 -12.19 -0.56
N VAL A 187 -14.55 -12.36 -1.02
CA VAL A 187 -13.36 -11.96 -0.27
C VAL A 187 -12.45 -11.13 -1.17
N GLY A 188 -11.99 -9.99 -0.66
CA GLY A 188 -11.05 -9.11 -1.33
C GLY A 188 -9.70 -9.13 -0.63
N ALA A 189 -8.65 -8.90 -1.41
CA ALA A 189 -7.30 -8.75 -0.88
C ALA A 189 -7.11 -7.42 -0.15
N THR A 190 -7.96 -6.43 -0.43
CA THR A 190 -7.94 -5.10 0.18
C THR A 190 -9.34 -4.60 0.52
N PHE A 191 -9.43 -3.62 1.43
CA PHE A 191 -10.68 -2.91 1.73
C PHE A 191 -11.27 -2.27 0.46
N ASN A 192 -10.44 -1.58 -0.34
CA ASN A 192 -10.89 -0.87 -1.55
C ASN A 192 -11.54 -1.82 -2.57
N ASP A 193 -11.04 -3.05 -2.70
CA ASP A 193 -11.64 -4.05 -3.60
C ASP A 193 -13.05 -4.45 -3.17
N ILE A 194 -13.30 -4.55 -1.86
CA ILE A 194 -14.61 -4.90 -1.31
C ILE A 194 -15.54 -3.68 -1.27
N GLU A 195 -15.03 -2.51 -0.89
CA GLU A 195 -15.78 -1.25 -0.88
C GLU A 195 -16.37 -0.97 -2.26
N LYS A 196 -15.54 -1.02 -3.32
CA LYS A 196 -15.99 -0.79 -4.69
C LYS A 196 -17.15 -1.71 -5.08
N LYS A 197 -17.12 -2.97 -4.66
CA LYS A 197 -18.18 -3.94 -4.96
C LYS A 197 -19.45 -3.72 -4.14
N ILE A 198 -19.31 -3.35 -2.87
CA ILE A 198 -20.44 -2.94 -2.02
C ILE A 198 -21.16 -1.77 -2.65
N LEU A 199 -20.40 -0.74 -3.07
CA LEU A 199 -20.94 0.43 -3.74
C LEU A 199 -21.58 0.08 -5.09
N GLN A 200 -20.97 -0.80 -5.90
CA GLN A 200 -21.57 -1.29 -7.14
C GLN A 200 -22.89 -2.04 -6.88
N ASN A 201 -22.96 -2.89 -5.86
CA ASN A 201 -24.16 -3.64 -5.52
C ASN A 201 -25.27 -2.73 -4.99
N ALA A 202 -24.92 -1.79 -4.12
CA ALA A 202 -25.84 -0.78 -3.61
C ALA A 202 -26.39 0.10 -4.75
N ASN A 203 -25.56 0.47 -5.73
CA ASN A 203 -26.00 1.20 -6.93
C ASN A 203 -26.85 0.36 -7.89
N SER A 204 -26.64 -0.95 -7.95
CA SER A 204 -27.39 -1.84 -8.84
C SER A 204 -28.86 -2.05 -8.45
N LYS A 205 -29.24 -1.68 -7.21
CA LYS A 205 -30.59 -1.84 -6.67
C LYS A 205 -31.25 -0.46 -6.53
N PRO A 206 -32.52 -0.29 -6.95
CA PRO A 206 -33.27 0.93 -6.66
C PRO A 206 -33.26 1.24 -5.16
N GLY A 207 -32.75 2.41 -4.77
CA GLY A 207 -32.61 2.81 -3.37
C GLY A 207 -31.53 2.08 -2.56
N GLY A 208 -30.71 1.23 -3.18
CA GLY A 208 -29.70 0.44 -2.45
C GLY A 208 -28.62 1.29 -1.78
N MET A 209 -28.18 2.39 -2.42
CA MET A 209 -27.29 3.37 -1.78
C MET A 209 -27.94 4.03 -0.55
N GLN A 210 -29.20 4.45 -0.65
CA GLN A 210 -29.91 5.00 0.50
C GLN A 210 -29.98 3.99 1.66
N ALA A 211 -30.32 2.73 1.34
CA ALA A 211 -30.39 1.68 2.35
C ALA A 211 -29.03 1.42 3.03
N LEU A 212 -27.91 1.50 2.30
CA LEU A 212 -26.58 1.38 2.90
C LEU A 212 -26.29 2.53 3.88
N PHE A 213 -26.57 3.77 3.48
CA PHE A 213 -26.42 4.93 4.36
C PHE A 213 -27.34 4.86 5.58
N ASP A 214 -28.60 4.45 5.40
CA ASP A 214 -29.56 4.24 6.49
C ASP A 214 -29.02 3.24 7.52
N ARG A 215 -28.46 2.12 7.05
CA ARG A 215 -27.90 1.07 7.90
C ARG A 215 -26.69 1.55 8.68
N LEU A 216 -25.73 2.18 8.00
CA LEU A 216 -24.52 2.71 8.63
C LEU A 216 -24.88 3.80 9.66
N TYR A 217 -25.81 4.69 9.33
CA TYR A 217 -26.25 5.76 10.23
C TYR A 217 -27.01 5.20 11.44
N LYS A 218 -27.98 4.31 11.23
CA LYS A 218 -28.73 3.64 12.32
C LYS A 218 -27.82 2.83 13.24
N SER A 219 -26.75 2.27 12.69
CA SER A 219 -25.72 1.52 13.43
C SER A 219 -24.73 2.43 14.17
N GLY A 220 -24.84 3.76 14.04
CA GLY A 220 -23.93 4.72 14.65
C GLY A 220 -22.52 4.72 14.04
N LEU A 221 -22.37 4.19 12.83
CA LEU A 221 -21.07 4.05 12.15
C LEU A 221 -20.67 5.27 11.35
N ILE A 222 -21.63 6.13 10.99
CA ILE A 222 -21.41 7.39 10.28
C ILE A 222 -22.21 8.51 10.95
N LYS A 223 -21.73 9.73 10.81
CA LYS A 223 -22.34 10.95 11.35
C LYS A 223 -23.54 11.39 10.50
N LYS A 224 -24.42 12.18 11.12
CA LYS A 224 -25.58 12.79 10.44
C LYS A 224 -25.18 13.62 9.23
N GLN A 225 -24.08 14.36 9.30
CA GLN A 225 -23.58 15.15 8.16
C GLN A 225 -23.24 14.28 6.96
N THR A 226 -22.51 13.17 7.16
CA THR A 226 -22.16 12.19 6.12
C THR A 226 -23.39 11.49 5.55
N TYR A 227 -24.36 11.18 6.41
CA TYR A 227 -25.65 10.61 6.02
C TYR A 227 -26.48 11.57 5.16
N ASP A 228 -26.59 12.85 5.57
CA ASP A 228 -27.37 13.88 4.88
C ASP A 228 -26.77 14.20 3.49
N THR A 229 -25.44 14.29 3.38
CA THR A 229 -24.74 14.60 2.13
C THR A 229 -24.52 13.38 1.23
N LYS A 230 -24.65 12.17 1.78
CA LYS A 230 -24.38 10.89 1.10
C LYS A 230 -22.98 10.83 0.48
N ALA A 231 -22.02 11.51 1.10
CA ALA A 231 -20.66 11.63 0.57
C ALA A 231 -19.84 10.38 0.89
N ILE A 232 -19.66 9.50 -0.10
CA ILE A 232 -18.89 8.26 0.01
C ILE A 232 -17.38 8.49 0.16
N GLU A 233 -16.88 9.64 -0.27
CA GLU A 233 -15.46 10.02 -0.21
C GLU A 233 -15.04 10.55 1.18
N THR A 234 -15.99 10.59 2.14
CA THR A 234 -15.68 11.08 3.49
C THR A 234 -14.97 10.00 4.30
N SER A 235 -13.95 10.39 5.06
CA SER A 235 -13.24 9.49 5.98
C SER A 235 -14.18 8.83 6.99
N ASP A 236 -15.26 9.52 7.37
CA ASP A 236 -16.33 9.02 8.23
C ASP A 236 -17.07 7.83 7.59
N PHE A 237 -17.48 7.94 6.31
CA PHE A 237 -18.08 6.84 5.56
C PHE A 237 -17.13 5.66 5.41
N THR A 238 -15.92 5.92 4.92
CA THR A 238 -14.88 4.90 4.69
C THR A 238 -14.55 4.14 5.98
N THR A 239 -14.35 4.85 7.09
CA THR A 239 -14.02 4.25 8.39
C THR A 239 -15.18 3.45 8.95
N GLY A 240 -16.41 3.98 8.89
CA GLY A 240 -17.61 3.30 9.34
C GLY A 240 -17.88 2.01 8.57
N LEU A 241 -17.73 2.04 7.25
CA LEU A 241 -17.88 0.88 6.38
C LEU A 241 -16.78 -0.17 6.64
N MET A 242 -15.52 0.27 6.75
CA MET A 242 -14.39 -0.62 7.05
C MET A 242 -14.56 -1.32 8.40
N TYR A 243 -15.00 -0.59 9.43
CA TYR A 243 -15.26 -1.17 10.74
C TYR A 243 -16.36 -2.23 10.69
N ALA A 244 -17.49 -1.92 10.05
CA ALA A 244 -18.58 -2.86 9.86
C ALA A 244 -18.14 -4.14 9.14
N LEU A 245 -17.36 -3.99 8.06
CA LEU A 245 -16.86 -5.13 7.29
C LEU A 245 -15.87 -5.98 8.07
N ARG A 246 -15.03 -5.35 8.89
CA ARG A 246 -14.10 -6.07 9.76
C ARG A 246 -14.86 -6.92 10.79
N GLU A 247 -15.85 -6.35 11.46
CA GLU A 247 -16.66 -7.07 12.45
C GLU A 247 -17.54 -8.15 11.81
N TYR A 248 -18.09 -7.89 10.63
CA TYR A 248 -18.76 -8.88 9.81
C TYR A 248 -17.84 -10.05 9.46
N SER A 249 -16.63 -9.75 8.97
CA SER A 249 -15.64 -10.77 8.57
C SER A 249 -15.26 -11.65 9.75
N LYS A 250 -14.96 -11.05 10.92
CA LYS A 250 -14.72 -11.79 12.17
C LYS A 250 -15.88 -12.70 12.53
N LYS A 251 -17.11 -12.20 12.43
CA LYS A 251 -18.31 -12.99 12.76
C LYS A 251 -18.46 -14.18 11.82
N VAL A 252 -18.38 -13.95 10.51
CA VAL A 252 -18.52 -15.03 9.50
C VAL A 252 -17.45 -16.09 9.68
N THR A 253 -16.18 -15.68 9.84
CA THR A 253 -15.08 -16.62 10.09
C THR A 253 -15.30 -17.38 11.39
N ARG A 254 -15.67 -16.72 12.49
CA ARG A 254 -15.93 -17.38 13.78
C ARG A 254 -17.12 -18.34 13.72
N ASP A 255 -18.23 -17.94 13.12
CA ASP A 255 -19.43 -18.79 13.01
C ASP A 255 -19.13 -20.05 12.19
N TYR A 256 -18.28 -19.91 11.16
CA TYR A 256 -17.77 -21.05 10.43
C TYR A 256 -16.83 -21.92 11.29
N GLU A 257 -15.81 -21.34 11.94
CA GLU A 257 -14.81 -22.06 12.73
C GLU A 257 -15.38 -22.77 13.97
N VAL A 258 -16.32 -22.13 14.67
CA VAL A 258 -16.86 -22.58 15.96
C VAL A 258 -18.12 -23.42 15.76
N SER A 259 -19.00 -22.99 14.85
CA SER A 259 -20.36 -23.54 14.74
C SER A 259 -20.60 -24.33 13.44
N GLY A 260 -19.65 -24.30 12.51
CA GLY A 260 -19.76 -24.99 11.21
C GLY A 260 -20.86 -24.42 10.31
N VAL A 261 -21.21 -23.13 10.48
CA VAL A 261 -22.25 -22.48 9.67
C VAL A 261 -21.73 -22.31 8.24
N LYS A 262 -22.34 -23.02 7.30
CA LYS A 262 -21.94 -23.01 5.88
C LYS A 262 -22.57 -21.86 5.07
N ASP A 263 -23.72 -21.38 5.52
CA ASP A 263 -24.46 -20.27 4.91
C ASP A 263 -24.41 -19.05 5.85
N PRO A 264 -23.47 -18.12 5.64
CA PRO A 264 -23.34 -16.98 6.53
C PRO A 264 -24.48 -15.98 6.30
N ILE A 265 -24.75 -15.16 7.31
CA ILE A 265 -25.68 -14.05 7.17
C ILE A 265 -25.17 -13.06 6.11
N THR A 266 -26.05 -12.38 5.40
CA THR A 266 -25.60 -11.31 4.49
C THR A 266 -25.04 -10.12 5.27
N PHE A 267 -24.19 -9.31 4.64
CA PHE A 267 -23.68 -8.09 5.26
C PHE A 267 -24.81 -7.10 5.60
N ASP A 268 -25.81 -7.00 4.72
CA ASP A 268 -27.00 -6.18 4.97
C ASP A 268 -27.80 -6.70 6.19
N ASP A 269 -28.08 -8.01 6.26
CA ASP A 269 -28.78 -8.62 7.38
C ASP A 269 -27.97 -8.51 8.68
N TYR A 270 -26.65 -8.58 8.60
CA TYR A 270 -25.76 -8.35 9.74
C TYR A 270 -25.94 -6.94 10.28
N LEU A 271 -25.78 -5.92 9.43
CA LEU A 271 -25.95 -4.51 9.81
C LEU A 271 -27.34 -4.25 10.40
N ASP A 272 -28.39 -4.82 9.80
CA ASP A 272 -29.76 -4.57 10.23
C ASP A 272 -30.15 -5.29 11.54
N LYS A 273 -29.65 -6.52 11.76
CA LYS A 273 -30.22 -7.42 12.79
C LYS A 273 -29.26 -7.88 13.88
N GLN A 274 -27.96 -7.82 13.63
CA GLN A 274 -26.97 -8.47 14.50
C GLN A 274 -25.77 -7.59 14.82
N PHE A 275 -25.60 -6.47 14.11
CA PHE A 275 -24.61 -5.49 14.44
C PHE A 275 -25.00 -4.82 15.75
N THR A 276 -24.18 -5.06 16.78
CA THR A 276 -24.30 -4.40 18.06
C THR A 276 -22.95 -3.77 18.35
N LEU A 277 -22.95 -2.48 18.67
CA LEU A 277 -21.77 -1.83 19.22
C LEU A 277 -21.49 -2.50 20.56
N ALA A 278 -20.34 -3.17 20.68
CA ALA A 278 -20.01 -3.93 21.89
C ALA A 278 -19.82 -2.99 23.09
N GLY A 279 -20.67 -3.12 24.11
CA GLY A 279 -20.44 -2.59 25.47
C GLY A 279 -20.69 -1.09 25.66
N PRO A 280 -20.76 -0.62 26.94
CA PRO A 280 -21.52 0.56 27.34
C PRO A 280 -21.06 1.84 26.63
N LYS A 281 -22.02 2.76 26.43
CA LYS A 281 -21.78 4.15 25.99
C LYS A 281 -20.87 4.85 27.02
N VAL A 282 -19.58 4.67 26.81
CA VAL A 282 -18.53 5.50 27.36
C VAL A 282 -17.88 6.07 26.13
N GLU A 283 -18.17 7.34 25.82
CA GLU A 283 -17.48 8.03 24.74
C GLU A 283 -16.01 8.22 25.13
N TYR A 284 -15.21 7.22 24.78
CA TYR A 284 -13.80 7.37 24.49
C TYR A 284 -13.62 6.96 23.03
N SER A 285 -13.93 7.85 22.10
CA SER A 285 -13.58 7.65 20.68
C SER A 285 -12.12 8.01 20.42
N SER A 286 -11.18 7.52 21.23
CA SER A 286 -9.80 7.43 20.74
C SER A 286 -9.72 6.14 19.92
N VAL A 287 -10.02 6.20 18.62
CA VAL A 287 -9.55 5.17 17.70
C VAL A 287 -8.02 5.30 17.70
N THR A 288 -7.39 4.59 18.63
CA THR A 288 -5.95 4.44 18.67
C THR A 288 -5.55 3.72 17.40
N THR A 289 -4.83 4.39 16.49
CA THR A 289 -4.31 3.73 15.29
C THR A 289 -3.46 2.53 15.73
N THR A 290 -3.72 1.37 15.15
CA THR A 290 -2.93 0.17 15.48
C THR A 290 -1.55 0.26 14.86
N ARG A 291 -0.57 -0.47 15.39
CA ARG A 291 0.78 -0.48 14.80
C ARG A 291 0.77 -0.97 13.36
N ASP A 292 -0.05 -1.97 13.05
CA ASP A 292 -0.18 -2.53 11.71
C ASP A 292 -0.83 -1.53 10.74
N THR A 293 -1.88 -0.83 11.18
CA THR A 293 -2.50 0.25 10.39
C THR A 293 -1.49 1.37 10.11
N ALA A 294 -0.75 1.81 11.14
CA ALA A 294 0.27 2.84 10.99
C ALA A 294 1.40 2.39 10.05
N ALA A 295 1.84 1.14 10.13
CA ALA A 295 2.84 0.58 9.23
C ALA A 295 2.33 0.56 7.78
N SER A 296 1.10 0.11 7.55
CA SER A 296 0.49 0.08 6.21
C SER A 296 0.31 1.48 5.61
N ASP A 297 -0.08 2.47 6.41
CA ASP A 297 -0.21 3.86 5.96
C ASP A 297 1.15 4.43 5.55
N LEU A 298 2.17 4.18 6.37
CA LEU A 298 3.53 4.62 6.09
C LEU A 298 4.09 3.93 4.84
N ASP A 299 3.90 2.62 4.69
CA ASP A 299 4.35 1.87 3.51
C ASP A 299 3.69 2.36 2.23
N ARG A 300 2.39 2.67 2.27
CA ARG A 300 1.69 3.26 1.12
C ARG A 300 2.31 4.59 0.73
N PHE A 301 2.57 5.45 1.72
CA PHE A 301 3.22 6.74 1.49
C PHE A 301 4.64 6.56 0.94
N PHE A 302 5.44 5.68 1.53
CA PHE A 302 6.81 5.38 1.12
C PHE A 302 6.87 4.79 -0.29
N MET A 303 5.98 3.87 -0.64
CA MET A 303 5.91 3.32 -2.00
C MET A 303 5.51 4.39 -3.02
N GLN A 304 4.52 5.24 -2.69
CA GLN A 304 4.09 6.31 -3.58
C GLN A 304 5.16 7.40 -3.76
N TYR A 305 5.86 7.74 -2.68
CA TYR A 305 6.72 8.91 -2.65
C TYR A 305 8.21 8.59 -2.85
N LEU A 306 8.69 7.49 -2.27
CA LEU A 306 10.09 7.04 -2.34
C LEU A 306 10.30 5.83 -3.26
N GLY A 307 9.23 5.16 -3.68
CA GLY A 307 9.32 3.96 -4.54
C GLY A 307 9.83 2.70 -3.82
N THR A 308 9.91 2.75 -2.48
CA THR A 308 10.38 1.65 -1.63
C THR A 308 9.49 1.54 -0.40
N GLY A 309 9.46 0.40 0.29
CA GLY A 309 8.73 0.25 1.56
C GLY A 309 9.50 0.88 2.72
N ALA A 310 8.81 1.19 3.82
CA ALA A 310 9.48 1.70 5.02
C ALA A 310 10.18 0.56 5.78
N SER A 311 11.33 0.88 6.37
CA SER A 311 12.05 0.00 7.29
C SER A 311 11.33 -0.10 8.63
N LYS A 312 11.67 -1.15 9.41
CA LYS A 312 11.11 -1.36 10.73
C LYS A 312 11.35 -0.18 11.67
N GLU A 313 12.53 0.42 11.60
CA GLU A 313 12.90 1.59 12.39
C GLU A 313 12.01 2.80 12.06
N GLN A 314 11.66 2.97 10.78
CA GLN A 314 10.77 4.03 10.31
C GLN A 314 9.31 3.78 10.71
N HIS A 315 8.83 2.52 10.65
CA HIS A 315 7.51 2.16 11.19
C HIS A 315 7.41 2.48 12.68
N ASP A 316 8.44 2.14 13.44
CA ASP A 316 8.49 2.36 14.89
C ASP A 316 8.53 3.85 15.24
N GLU A 317 9.30 4.63 14.49
CA GLU A 317 9.34 6.08 14.64
C GLU A 317 7.99 6.73 14.33
N TYR A 318 7.38 6.40 13.18
CA TYR A 318 6.07 6.93 12.79
C TYR A 318 5.00 6.58 13.82
N TYR A 319 4.92 5.31 14.22
CA TYR A 319 3.95 4.85 15.19
C TYR A 319 4.10 5.58 16.53
N LYS A 320 5.34 5.74 17.02
CA LYS A 320 5.61 6.45 18.27
C LYS A 320 5.14 7.91 18.20
N GLN A 321 5.42 8.60 17.09
CA GLN A 321 5.02 10.00 16.91
C GLN A 321 3.50 10.14 16.77
N LEU A 322 2.86 9.26 16.00
CA LEU A 322 1.41 9.23 15.82
C LEU A 322 0.72 9.02 17.17
N ARG A 323 1.16 8.06 17.98
CA ARG A 323 0.61 7.81 19.33
C ARG A 323 0.78 8.99 20.28
N ALA A 324 1.92 9.68 20.20
CA ALA A 324 2.14 10.88 20.99
C ALA A 324 1.18 12.02 20.59
N LEU A 325 0.96 12.19 19.29
CA LEU A 325 -0.01 13.15 18.75
C LEU A 325 -1.44 12.78 19.17
N GLU A 326 -1.80 11.50 19.07
CA GLU A 326 -3.16 11.00 19.36
C GLU A 326 -3.48 11.21 20.83
N LYS A 327 -2.49 11.01 21.70
CA LYS A 327 -2.61 11.25 23.15
C LYS A 327 -2.73 12.74 23.48
N LYS A 328 -2.05 13.62 22.73
CA LYS A 328 -2.08 15.07 22.95
C LYS A 328 -3.36 15.72 22.44
N ALA A 329 -3.96 15.17 21.39
CA ALA A 329 -5.17 15.69 20.76
C ALA A 329 -6.45 15.44 21.58
N ILE A 330 -6.41 14.65 22.66
CA ILE A 330 -7.56 14.39 23.52
C ILE A 330 -7.90 15.64 24.35
N LYS A 331 -8.91 16.43 23.94
CA LYS A 331 -9.53 17.46 24.82
C LYS A 331 -10.61 16.83 25.70
N THR A 332 -10.80 17.29 26.93
CA THR A 332 -11.88 16.83 27.84
C THR A 332 -12.82 18.00 28.12
N TYR A 333 -14.11 17.87 27.83
CA TYR A 333 -15.12 18.88 28.21
C TYR A 333 -16.08 18.31 29.26
N THR A 334 -16.52 19.17 30.18
CA THR A 334 -17.53 18.84 31.19
C THR A 334 -18.76 19.71 30.94
N THR A 335 -19.89 19.10 30.59
CA THR A 335 -21.19 19.78 30.51
C THR A 335 -22.07 19.38 31.71
N THR A 336 -22.74 20.36 32.31
CA THR A 336 -23.35 20.27 33.65
C THR A 336 -24.70 19.53 33.75
N GLU A 337 -25.23 18.93 32.68
CA GLU A 337 -26.58 18.33 32.72
C GLU A 337 -26.66 16.85 32.31
N SER A 338 -25.57 16.28 31.78
CA SER A 338 -25.42 14.84 31.63
C SER A 338 -23.93 14.57 31.58
N SER A 339 -23.42 13.71 32.45
CA SER A 339 -21.99 13.41 32.56
C SER A 339 -21.45 12.71 31.30
N GLN A 340 -21.33 13.46 30.21
CA GLN A 340 -20.75 13.04 28.94
C GLN A 340 -19.43 13.77 28.76
N ASN A 341 -18.33 13.00 28.79
CA ASN A 341 -17.04 13.47 28.36
C ASN A 341 -16.98 13.28 26.85
N VAL A 342 -17.01 14.36 26.08
CA VAL A 342 -16.75 14.31 24.63
C VAL A 342 -15.31 14.74 24.41
N ALA A 343 -14.51 13.88 23.78
CA ALA A 343 -13.17 14.24 23.36
C ALA A 343 -13.17 14.94 22.00
N GLY A 344 -12.59 16.13 21.94
CA GLY A 344 -12.56 16.99 20.75
C GLY A 344 -11.19 17.04 20.07
N GLU A 345 -11.23 17.29 18.74
CA GLU A 345 -10.19 17.29 17.70
C GLU A 345 -9.46 15.96 17.49
N PHE A 346 -9.98 15.18 16.53
CA PHE A 346 -9.27 14.06 15.93
C PHE A 346 -8.01 14.59 15.22
N ILE A 347 -6.92 13.84 15.29
CA ILE A 347 -5.85 13.96 14.30
C ILE A 347 -6.50 13.87 12.92
N ASP A 348 -6.35 14.91 12.13
CA ASP A 348 -6.87 14.92 10.78
C ASP A 348 -5.88 14.23 9.81
N ASP A 349 -6.28 14.09 8.56
CA ASP A 349 -5.42 13.44 7.56
C ASP A 349 -4.20 14.30 7.22
N LEU A 350 -4.25 15.61 7.48
CA LEU A 350 -3.15 16.53 7.27
C LEU A 350 -2.06 16.32 8.33
N ASP A 351 -2.43 16.14 9.60
CA ASP A 351 -1.52 15.80 10.70
C ASP A 351 -0.81 14.46 10.46
N ARG A 352 -1.57 13.44 10.00
CA ARG A 352 -1.00 12.13 9.63
C ARG A 352 -0.03 12.27 8.46
N ALA A 353 -0.42 13.00 7.41
CA ALA A 353 0.44 13.27 6.28
C ALA A 353 1.70 14.04 6.69
N GLU A 354 1.60 14.99 7.62
CA GLU A 354 2.74 15.73 8.16
C GLU A 354 3.76 14.79 8.83
N LEU A 355 3.29 13.85 9.65
CA LEU A 355 4.15 12.86 10.29
C LEU A 355 4.80 11.91 9.28
N MET A 356 4.05 11.41 8.29
CA MET A 356 4.60 10.56 7.24
C MET A 356 5.68 11.29 6.41
N ARG A 357 5.44 12.56 6.06
CA ARG A 357 6.43 13.41 5.38
C ARG A 357 7.68 13.59 6.21
N LYS A 358 7.56 13.83 7.53
CA LYS A 358 8.74 13.96 8.41
C LYS A 358 9.59 12.69 8.41
N VAL A 359 8.96 11.53 8.50
CA VAL A 359 9.68 10.25 8.50
C VAL A 359 10.33 9.99 7.13
N ALA A 360 9.64 10.29 6.04
CA ALA A 360 10.20 10.20 4.69
C ALA A 360 11.33 11.19 4.42
N GLY A 361 11.23 12.44 4.91
CA GLY A 361 12.28 13.45 4.78
C GLY A 361 13.58 13.02 5.47
N LYS A 362 13.47 12.31 6.61
CA LYS A 362 14.63 11.74 7.30
C LYS A 362 15.21 10.58 6.51
N ALA A 363 14.36 9.73 5.95
CA ALA A 363 14.79 8.62 5.08
C ALA A 363 15.55 9.13 3.86
N LEU A 364 15.11 10.23 3.26
CA LEU A 364 15.77 10.85 2.11
C LEU A 364 17.15 11.41 2.45
N ASN A 365 17.35 11.93 3.67
CA ASN A 365 18.66 12.39 4.14
C ASN A 365 19.62 11.21 4.32
N GLY A 366 20.38 10.89 3.28
CA GLY A 366 21.36 9.80 3.26
C GLY A 366 20.98 8.63 2.35
N SER A 367 19.82 8.71 1.69
CA SER A 367 19.43 7.73 0.65
C SER A 367 20.30 7.84 -0.59
N ASP A 368 20.47 6.71 -1.28
CA ASP A 368 21.09 6.69 -2.61
C ASP A 368 20.18 7.40 -3.62
N ILE A 369 20.68 8.53 -4.14
CA ILE A 369 20.00 9.40 -5.10
C ILE A 369 19.60 8.61 -6.34
N ASP A 370 20.45 7.68 -6.81
CA ASP A 370 20.17 6.92 -8.02
C ASP A 370 18.98 5.97 -7.83
N THR A 371 18.82 5.44 -6.62
CA THR A 371 17.69 4.56 -6.28
C THR A 371 16.38 5.36 -6.22
N ILE A 372 16.39 6.55 -5.61
CA ILE A 372 15.22 7.44 -5.55
C ILE A 372 14.81 7.92 -6.94
N ILE A 373 15.77 8.35 -7.77
CA ILE A 373 15.49 8.88 -9.12
C ILE A 373 15.04 7.77 -10.07
N LYS A 374 15.67 6.59 -10.02
CA LYS A 374 15.26 5.43 -10.86
C LYS A 374 13.90 4.87 -10.43
N GLY A 375 13.52 5.02 -9.17
CA GLY A 375 12.21 4.61 -8.66
C GLY A 375 11.03 5.38 -9.26
N GLY A 376 11.25 6.55 -9.88
CA GLY A 376 10.22 7.32 -10.58
C GLY A 376 9.06 7.82 -9.71
N ALA A 377 9.23 7.78 -8.39
CA ALA A 377 8.22 8.11 -7.39
C ALA A 377 8.11 9.63 -7.13
N GLY A 378 7.19 10.05 -6.26
CA GLY A 378 6.91 11.48 -5.99
C GLY A 378 8.15 12.32 -5.67
N ALA A 379 9.12 11.79 -4.91
CA ALA A 379 10.37 12.47 -4.60
C ALA A 379 11.22 12.79 -5.85
N ALA A 380 11.25 11.90 -6.85
CA ALA A 380 11.97 12.13 -8.09
C ALA A 380 11.33 13.27 -8.91
N GLN A 381 10.00 13.36 -8.88
CA GLN A 381 9.26 14.45 -9.53
C GLN A 381 9.58 15.79 -8.86
N ASP A 382 9.56 15.84 -7.53
CA ASP A 382 9.88 17.05 -6.77
C ASP A 382 11.34 17.48 -6.98
N VAL A 383 12.29 16.55 -6.98
CA VAL A 383 13.71 16.83 -7.28
C VAL A 383 13.86 17.47 -8.67
N ASN A 384 13.22 16.89 -9.70
CA ASN A 384 13.26 17.43 -11.05
C ASN A 384 12.60 18.81 -11.14
N ALA A 385 11.50 19.03 -10.41
CA ALA A 385 10.85 20.33 -10.34
C ALA A 385 11.76 21.39 -9.70
N VAL A 386 12.48 21.04 -8.62
CA VAL A 386 13.47 21.91 -7.97
C VAL A 386 14.60 22.28 -8.93
N ILE A 387 15.17 21.30 -9.63
CA ILE A 387 16.25 21.53 -10.61
C ILE A 387 15.76 22.43 -11.74
N SER A 388 14.59 22.14 -12.30
CA SER A 388 13.99 22.92 -13.38
C SER A 388 13.75 24.37 -12.95
N ASN A 389 13.17 24.58 -11.77
CA ASN A 389 12.94 25.91 -11.23
C ASN A 389 14.26 26.65 -10.95
N ALA A 390 15.25 25.98 -10.37
CA ALA A 390 16.56 26.56 -10.14
C ALA A 390 17.24 27.03 -11.44
N ARG A 391 17.17 26.23 -12.51
CA ARG A 391 17.66 26.63 -13.84
C ARG A 391 16.95 27.86 -14.38
N LYS A 392 15.63 27.96 -14.21
CA LYS A 392 14.84 29.15 -14.59
C LYS A 392 15.38 30.44 -13.96
N TYR A 393 15.91 30.36 -12.74
CA TYR A 393 16.49 31.48 -12.00
C TYR A 393 18.02 31.56 -12.06
N GLY A 394 18.66 30.79 -12.94
CA GLY A 394 20.12 30.81 -13.10
C GLY A 394 20.90 30.19 -11.93
N VAL A 395 20.26 29.35 -11.13
CA VAL A 395 20.89 28.62 -10.03
C VAL A 395 21.19 27.20 -10.50
N LYS A 396 22.48 26.82 -10.53
CA LYS A 396 22.92 25.46 -10.83
C LYS A 396 22.84 24.61 -9.56
N LEU A 397 21.90 23.67 -9.52
CA LEU A 397 21.79 22.68 -8.45
C LEU A 397 22.21 21.30 -8.96
N THR A 398 22.95 20.56 -8.13
CA THR A 398 23.14 19.12 -8.33
C THR A 398 21.89 18.35 -7.89
N ASN A 399 21.75 17.09 -8.31
CA ASN A 399 20.67 16.22 -7.82
C ASN A 399 20.69 16.09 -6.29
N LYS A 400 21.89 16.11 -5.68
CA LYS A 400 22.07 16.06 -4.23
C LYS A 400 21.56 17.31 -3.53
N ASP A 401 21.84 18.49 -4.10
CA ASP A 401 21.36 19.75 -3.54
C ASP A 401 19.83 19.83 -3.63
N ALA A 402 19.28 19.47 -4.80
CA ALA A 402 17.84 19.44 -5.02
C ALA A 402 17.13 18.44 -4.08
N LEU A 403 17.69 17.25 -3.91
CA LEU A 403 17.18 16.27 -2.94
C LEU A 403 17.21 16.81 -1.52
N SER A 404 18.28 17.54 -1.15
CA SER A 404 18.39 18.15 0.17
C SER A 404 17.30 19.20 0.41
N TYR A 405 16.93 20.00 -0.61
CA TYR A 405 15.79 20.92 -0.51
C TYR A 405 14.47 20.19 -0.26
N VAL A 406 14.21 19.13 -1.03
CA VAL A 406 12.98 18.32 -0.91
C VAL A 406 12.93 17.64 0.47
N ALA A 407 14.01 16.97 0.87
CA ALA A 407 14.12 16.31 2.17
C ALA A 407 13.90 17.28 3.33
N ASN A 408 14.44 18.50 3.26
CA ASN A 408 14.29 19.51 4.29
C ASN A 408 12.86 20.03 4.43
N GLU A 409 12.11 20.20 3.33
CA GLU A 409 10.69 20.58 3.42
C GLU A 409 9.83 19.46 3.98
N LEU A 410 10.09 18.21 3.58
CA LEU A 410 9.39 17.05 4.12
C LEU A 410 9.68 16.84 5.61
N ASN A 411 10.93 17.07 6.03
CA ASN A 411 11.34 17.09 7.45
C ASN A 411 10.63 18.18 8.25
N ALA A 412 10.20 19.26 7.59
CA ALA A 412 9.36 20.28 8.21
C ALA A 412 7.86 19.90 8.19
N GLY A 413 7.51 18.70 7.70
CA GLY A 413 6.15 18.23 7.54
C GLY A 413 5.40 18.83 6.34
N GLN A 414 6.10 19.62 5.54
CA GLN A 414 5.50 20.37 4.44
C GLN A 414 5.59 19.58 3.13
N SER A 415 4.62 19.80 2.24
CA SER A 415 4.67 19.33 0.84
C SER A 415 4.60 20.49 -0.16
N ASP A 416 4.61 21.73 0.33
CA ASP A 416 4.47 22.90 -0.53
C ASP A 416 5.83 23.34 -1.07
N MET A 417 6.03 23.12 -2.37
CA MET A 417 7.22 23.52 -3.10
C MET A 417 7.42 25.04 -3.17
N LYS A 418 6.42 25.86 -2.81
CA LYS A 418 6.56 27.33 -2.77
C LYS A 418 7.71 27.81 -1.88
N ARG A 419 7.95 27.15 -0.74
CA ARG A 419 9.06 27.54 0.16
C ARG A 419 10.43 27.24 -0.47
N VAL A 420 10.55 26.12 -1.17
CA VAL A 420 11.77 25.82 -1.94
C VAL A 420 11.98 26.84 -3.04
N ASN A 421 10.91 27.18 -3.77
CA ASN A 421 10.97 28.17 -4.85
C ASN A 421 11.36 29.56 -4.33
N ALA A 422 10.82 29.99 -3.18
CA ALA A 422 11.21 31.24 -2.54
C ALA A 422 12.69 31.24 -2.10
N LYS A 423 13.21 30.11 -1.61
CA LYS A 423 14.65 29.96 -1.28
C LYS A 423 15.52 30.06 -2.54
N ILE A 424 15.13 29.39 -3.63
CA ILE A 424 15.82 29.48 -4.93
C ILE A 424 15.82 30.93 -5.43
N LEU A 425 14.68 31.61 -5.37
CA LEU A 425 14.56 33.00 -5.76
C LEU A 425 15.47 33.90 -4.91
N ALA A 426 15.55 33.67 -3.59
CA ALA A 426 16.45 34.42 -2.72
C ALA A 426 17.94 34.21 -3.08
N VAL A 427 18.34 32.97 -3.39
CA VAL A 427 19.69 32.66 -3.89
C VAL A 427 19.95 33.37 -5.22
N ALA A 428 18.97 33.38 -6.12
CA ALA A 428 19.09 34.06 -7.40
C ALA A 428 19.23 35.58 -7.22
N LYS A 429 18.41 36.20 -6.37
CA LYS A 429 18.53 37.63 -6.03
C LYS A 429 19.90 37.97 -5.46
N SER A 430 20.44 37.13 -4.59
CA SER A 430 21.79 37.30 -4.05
C SER A 430 22.89 37.10 -5.11
N THR A 431 22.64 36.29 -6.13
CA THR A 431 23.60 36.02 -7.22
C THR A 431 23.58 37.14 -8.26
N TYR A 432 22.40 37.70 -8.52
CA TYR A 432 22.13 38.77 -9.48
C TYR A 432 21.64 40.02 -8.75
N ASN A 433 22.47 40.57 -7.87
CA ASN A 433 22.12 41.73 -7.04
C ASN A 433 21.64 42.93 -7.88
N ASN A 434 22.17 43.09 -9.09
CA ASN A 434 21.79 44.13 -10.05
C ASN A 434 20.37 43.97 -10.64
N LEU A 435 19.76 42.78 -10.48
CA LEU A 435 18.43 42.39 -10.94
C LEU A 435 17.48 42.01 -9.80
N ALA A 436 17.89 42.18 -8.53
CA ALA A 436 17.15 41.68 -7.37
C ALA A 436 15.72 42.25 -7.26
N ASP A 437 15.54 43.51 -7.69
CA ASP A 437 14.24 44.21 -7.75
C ASP A 437 13.33 43.68 -8.86
N THR A 438 13.92 43.14 -9.93
CA THR A 438 13.20 42.67 -11.12
C THR A 438 12.85 41.18 -11.00
N LEU A 439 13.70 40.39 -10.37
CA LEU A 439 13.44 38.97 -10.15
C LEU A 439 12.27 38.78 -9.19
N SER A 440 11.28 38.01 -9.61
CA SER A 440 10.09 37.67 -8.83
C SER A 440 9.58 36.29 -9.21
N ASP A 441 8.52 35.82 -8.55
CA ASP A 441 7.85 34.57 -8.94
C ASP A 441 7.27 34.64 -10.37
N GLU A 442 6.99 35.84 -10.86
CA GLU A 442 6.41 36.12 -12.19
C GLU A 442 7.49 36.37 -13.26
N VAL A 443 8.62 36.97 -12.87
CA VAL A 443 9.71 37.35 -13.77
C VAL A 443 10.98 36.60 -13.38
N SER A 444 11.35 35.61 -14.18
CA SER A 444 12.54 34.79 -13.97
C SER A 444 13.76 35.31 -14.71
N LEU A 445 14.93 34.78 -14.36
CA LEU A 445 16.16 35.09 -15.08
C LEU A 445 16.09 34.63 -16.54
N ARG A 446 15.44 33.48 -16.81
CA ARG A 446 15.23 33.02 -18.18
C ARG A 446 14.40 34.02 -18.98
N ASP A 447 13.37 34.61 -18.39
CA ASP A 447 12.55 35.64 -19.05
C ASP A 447 13.39 36.86 -19.40
N LEU A 448 14.20 37.35 -18.45
CA LEU A 448 15.14 38.47 -18.66
C LEU A 448 16.23 38.17 -19.69
N SER A 449 16.60 36.89 -19.85
CA SER A 449 17.62 36.45 -20.80
C SER A 449 17.14 36.30 -22.24
N SER A 450 15.82 36.29 -22.47
CA SER A 450 15.21 35.91 -23.76
C SER A 450 15.78 36.70 -24.95
N ASN A 451 15.87 38.03 -24.82
CA ASN A 451 16.38 38.89 -25.90
C ASN A 451 17.87 38.62 -26.19
N TYR A 452 18.67 38.30 -25.16
CA TYR A 452 20.08 37.95 -25.33
C TYR A 452 20.24 36.58 -25.99
N ILE A 453 19.38 35.61 -25.64
CA ILE A 453 19.36 34.29 -26.27
C ILE A 453 19.05 34.42 -27.76
N TYR A 454 18.02 35.21 -28.12
CA TYR A 454 17.67 35.43 -29.54
C TYR A 454 18.79 36.14 -30.31
N ASN A 455 19.37 37.20 -29.73
CA ASN A 455 20.47 37.92 -30.38
C ASN A 455 21.70 37.01 -30.55
N MET A 456 22.06 36.24 -29.51
CA MET A 456 23.16 35.28 -29.59
C MET A 456 22.91 34.19 -30.63
N ALA A 457 21.68 33.67 -30.72
CA ALA A 457 21.29 32.70 -31.73
C ALA A 457 21.45 33.25 -33.15
N GLU A 458 21.07 34.51 -33.37
CA GLU A 458 21.18 35.18 -34.67
C GLU A 458 22.65 35.45 -35.05
N VAL A 459 23.42 36.09 -34.17
CA VAL A 459 24.81 36.48 -34.46
C VAL A 459 25.72 35.27 -34.59
N LEU A 460 25.53 34.25 -33.75
CA LEU A 460 26.35 33.04 -33.77
C LEU A 460 25.76 31.91 -34.64
N GLU A 461 24.64 32.14 -35.31
CA GLU A 461 23.92 31.16 -36.15
C GLU A 461 23.63 29.84 -35.41
N LEU A 462 23.27 29.95 -34.14
CA LEU A 462 22.95 28.83 -33.26
C LEU A 462 21.43 28.64 -33.18
N ASN A 463 21.01 27.44 -32.81
CA ASN A 463 19.60 27.18 -32.49
C ASN A 463 19.28 27.77 -31.09
N PRO A 464 18.28 28.67 -30.97
CA PRO A 464 17.97 29.31 -29.69
C PRO A 464 17.50 28.34 -28.60
N GLN A 465 17.00 27.15 -28.96
CA GLN A 465 16.61 26.13 -27.98
C GLN A 465 17.81 25.44 -27.32
N ASP A 466 18.97 25.48 -27.97
CA ASP A 466 20.20 24.86 -27.47
C ASP A 466 21.02 25.83 -26.58
N ILE A 467 20.56 27.07 -26.45
CA ILE A 467 21.23 28.11 -25.64
C ILE A 467 20.57 28.18 -24.25
N ASP A 468 21.38 27.95 -23.22
CA ASP A 468 20.97 28.09 -21.82
C ASP A 468 21.17 29.54 -21.36
N ALA A 469 20.27 30.04 -20.51
CA ALA A 469 20.44 31.32 -19.81
C ALA A 469 21.72 31.32 -18.94
N LEU A 470 22.22 30.13 -18.59
CA LEU A 470 23.47 29.88 -17.86
C LEU A 470 24.74 29.92 -18.74
N ASP A 471 24.63 30.18 -20.04
CA ASP A 471 25.80 30.37 -20.92
C ASP A 471 26.68 31.53 -20.41
N PRO A 472 28.02 31.40 -20.35
CA PRO A 472 28.91 32.43 -19.84
C PRO A 472 28.73 33.82 -20.49
N THR A 473 28.41 33.85 -21.78
CA THR A 473 28.19 35.07 -22.57
C THR A 473 26.91 35.77 -22.12
N ILE A 474 25.82 35.01 -21.99
CA ILE A 474 24.53 35.49 -21.49
C ILE A 474 24.67 35.96 -20.03
N GLN A 475 25.40 35.21 -19.21
CA GLN A 475 25.66 35.55 -17.82
C GLN A 475 26.43 36.86 -17.67
N THR A 476 27.37 37.14 -18.56
CA THR A 476 28.10 38.42 -18.58
C THR A 476 27.15 39.59 -18.88
N ALA A 477 26.23 39.41 -19.83
CA ALA A 477 25.22 40.41 -20.16
C ALA A 477 24.24 40.64 -18.99
N LEU A 478 23.78 39.57 -18.35
CA LEU A 478 22.82 39.64 -17.25
C LEU A 478 23.42 40.28 -16.00
N LYS A 479 24.67 39.97 -15.66
CA LYS A 479 25.38 40.55 -14.51
C LYS A 479 25.84 41.99 -14.77
N ASN A 480 26.02 42.37 -16.03
CA ASN A 480 26.36 43.72 -16.46
C ASN A 480 27.55 44.33 -15.68
N ASN A 481 28.54 43.51 -15.34
CA ASN A 481 29.67 43.89 -14.48
C ASN A 481 29.27 44.57 -13.15
N GLY A 482 28.09 44.25 -12.62
CA GLY A 482 27.54 44.82 -11.39
C GLY A 482 26.76 46.13 -11.56
N ASN A 483 26.68 46.67 -12.79
CA ASN A 483 25.85 47.84 -13.07
C ASN A 483 24.36 47.48 -12.98
N LYS A 484 23.52 48.44 -12.59
CA LYS A 484 22.06 48.24 -12.44
C LYS A 484 21.44 47.79 -13.77
N GLY A 485 20.58 46.78 -13.72
CA GLY A 485 19.95 46.20 -14.90
C GLY A 485 20.91 45.35 -15.74
N THR A 486 20.48 44.97 -16.94
CA THR A 486 21.24 44.12 -17.86
C THR A 486 22.03 44.95 -18.87
N MET A 487 23.10 44.38 -19.45
CA MET A 487 23.92 45.01 -20.49
C MET A 487 23.05 45.42 -21.69
N ASN A 488 23.30 46.57 -22.32
CA ASN A 488 22.49 46.93 -23.49
C ASN A 488 22.75 45.97 -24.67
N LEU A 489 21.76 45.79 -25.56
CA LEU A 489 21.88 44.83 -26.67
C LEU A 489 22.98 45.18 -27.67
N THR A 490 23.35 46.46 -27.79
CA THR A 490 24.41 46.92 -28.71
C THR A 490 25.80 46.52 -28.19
N GLU A 491 26.05 46.65 -26.90
CA GLU A 491 27.26 46.17 -26.23
C GLU A 491 27.35 44.65 -26.28
N PHE A 492 26.20 43.99 -26.12
CA PHE A 492 26.11 42.54 -26.23
C PHE A 492 26.44 42.04 -27.65
N ASP A 493 25.89 42.66 -28.70
CA ASP A 493 26.22 42.35 -30.10
C ASP A 493 27.72 42.54 -30.38
N ARG A 494 28.31 43.64 -29.88
CA ARG A 494 29.75 43.87 -29.97
C ARG A 494 30.54 42.78 -29.25
N MET A 495 30.08 42.33 -28.09
CA MET A 495 30.72 41.22 -27.36
C MET A 495 30.63 39.92 -28.15
N LEU A 496 29.50 39.62 -28.78
CA LEU A 496 29.31 38.44 -29.61
C LEU A 496 30.19 38.44 -30.87
N ARG A 497 30.38 39.59 -31.52
CA ARG A 497 31.30 39.73 -32.66
C ARG A 497 32.76 39.53 -32.27
N ASN A 498 33.12 39.75 -31.01
CA ASN A 498 34.44 39.44 -30.49
C ASN A 498 34.58 37.99 -30.02
N ASP A 499 33.50 37.20 -30.04
CA ASP A 499 33.53 35.78 -29.67
C ASP A 499 34.25 34.94 -30.74
N PRO A 500 35.20 34.06 -30.38
CA PRO A 500 35.90 33.19 -31.35
C PRO A 500 34.96 32.32 -32.21
N ARG A 501 33.75 32.03 -31.73
CA ARG A 501 32.73 31.28 -32.49
C ARG A 501 32.21 32.07 -33.68
N TRP A 502 32.16 33.40 -33.59
CA TRP A 502 31.63 34.27 -34.64
C TRP A 502 32.42 34.12 -35.95
N ALA A 503 33.74 34.01 -35.91
CA ALA A 503 34.56 33.84 -37.11
C ALA A 503 34.18 32.62 -37.98
N LYS A 504 33.41 31.67 -37.45
CA LYS A 504 32.98 30.45 -38.17
C LYS A 504 31.63 30.58 -38.86
N THR A 505 30.83 31.59 -38.51
CA THR A 505 29.47 31.79 -39.02
C THR A 505 29.48 32.28 -40.48
N LYS A 506 28.33 32.24 -41.15
CA LYS A 506 28.18 32.79 -42.50
C LYS A 506 28.19 34.32 -42.45
N ASN A 507 27.48 34.93 -41.49
CA ASN A 507 27.42 36.39 -41.36
C ASN A 507 28.82 37.03 -41.18
N ALA A 508 29.75 36.40 -40.46
CA ALA A 508 31.12 36.88 -40.30
C ALA A 508 31.94 36.79 -41.60
N ARG A 509 31.75 35.71 -42.37
CA ARG A 509 32.41 35.53 -43.67
C ARG A 509 31.90 36.53 -44.70
N GLU A 510 30.59 36.77 -44.71
CA GLU A 510 29.97 37.78 -45.58
C GLU A 510 30.47 39.17 -45.24
N GLU A 511 30.56 39.52 -43.96
CA GLU A 511 31.07 40.81 -43.51
C GLU A 511 32.56 40.98 -43.83
N ALA A 512 33.40 39.97 -43.56
CA ALA A 512 34.81 39.98 -43.96
C ALA A 512 34.99 40.09 -45.48
N SER A 513 34.12 39.43 -46.26
CA SER A 513 34.14 39.51 -47.73
C SER A 513 33.75 40.90 -48.22
N LYS A 514 32.79 41.57 -47.56
CA LYS A 514 32.42 42.97 -47.86
C LYS A 514 33.58 43.92 -47.56
N TYR A 515 34.23 43.80 -46.41
CA TYR A 515 35.41 44.62 -46.10
C TYR A 515 36.57 44.36 -47.07
N ALA A 516 36.85 43.09 -47.39
CA ALA A 516 37.86 42.76 -48.38
C ALA A 516 37.50 43.36 -49.76
N TYR A 517 36.23 43.29 -50.16
CA TYR A 517 35.74 43.88 -51.39
C TYR A 517 35.87 45.41 -51.41
N GLU A 518 35.49 46.10 -50.34
CA GLU A 518 35.63 47.56 -50.20
C GLU A 518 37.10 47.98 -50.26
N VAL A 519 37.98 47.27 -49.55
CA VAL A 519 39.43 47.50 -49.62
C VAL A 519 39.94 47.29 -51.04
N LEU A 520 39.57 46.18 -51.70
CA LEU A 520 40.00 45.91 -53.08
C LEU A 520 39.48 46.96 -54.08
N LYS A 521 38.27 47.49 -53.85
CA LYS A 521 37.69 48.59 -54.62
C LYS A 521 38.43 49.90 -54.38
N ASP A 522 38.74 50.23 -53.13
CA ASP A 522 39.48 51.44 -52.74
C ASP A 522 40.93 51.42 -53.26
N PHE A 523 41.52 50.24 -53.42
CA PHE A 523 42.82 50.04 -54.07
C PHE A 523 42.74 49.94 -55.61
N GLY A 524 41.54 50.07 -56.22
CA GLY A 524 41.35 50.02 -57.67
C GLY A 524 41.60 48.64 -58.30
N LEU A 525 41.56 47.58 -57.50
CA LEU A 525 41.80 46.19 -57.94
C LEU A 525 40.50 45.48 -58.37
N MET A 526 39.34 46.11 -58.15
CA MET A 526 38.00 45.68 -58.61
C MET A 526 37.17 46.90 -59.02
N ALA A 527 36.32 46.75 -60.04
CA ALA A 527 35.48 47.81 -60.61
C ALA A 527 34.07 47.85 -60.00
#